data_AF-A0A9W7EFA5-F1
#
_entry.id   AF-A0A9W7EFA5-F1
#
_cell.length_a   1.000
_cell.length_b   1.000
_cell.length_c   1.000
_cell.angle_alpha   90.00
_cell.angle_beta   90.00
_cell.angle_gamma   90.00
#
_symmetry.space_group_name_H-M   'P 1'
#
loop_
_entity.id
_entity.type
_entity.pdbx_description
1 polymer ?
#
loop_
_entity_poly.entity_id
_entity_poly.type
_entity_poly.pdbx_seq_one_letter_code
_entity_poly.pdbx_strand_id
1 'polypeptide(L)'
;MNISIFLLLMALILIQHHCESLQLTSECVGVKASHCLTRRIALIRGTSATVAALTLEPLPSFSAGIPTSEAAETLVASRQALSSLLQNWDKATIDCSVADVSRDLLEQKNKEELLEKAKTFALFDKDAAVMSCKEDNKKVRGFITRLKSLDKEFKACRDLVEEKGGDLDAYFEYVDKYSVAMSAANTASYSMSMDFASVNSQKMDNSKNREEQVLTGGGGAKDATKLSLEQALDNISKAVEML
;
A
#
# COMPACT_ATOMS: atom_id res chain seq x y z
N MET A 1 23.26 -27.44 -37.18
CA MET A 1 22.08 -27.09 -36.34
C MET A 1 22.52 -26.07 -35.32
N ASN A 2 21.89 -24.89 -35.31
CA ASN A 2 22.37 -23.71 -34.59
C ASN A 2 22.01 -23.76 -33.11
N ILE A 3 23.02 -23.96 -32.26
CA ILE A 3 22.94 -23.95 -30.79
C ILE A 3 22.30 -22.64 -30.27
N SER A 4 22.48 -21.53 -30.99
CA SER A 4 21.92 -20.22 -30.65
C SER A 4 20.38 -20.20 -30.67
N ILE A 5 19.72 -20.94 -31.56
CA ILE A 5 18.25 -21.00 -31.62
C ILE A 5 17.70 -21.79 -30.42
N PHE A 6 18.42 -22.83 -29.98
CA PHE A 6 18.00 -23.67 -28.86
C PHE A 6 18.06 -22.93 -27.52
N LEU A 7 19.08 -22.08 -27.32
CA LEU A 7 19.20 -21.22 -26.14
C LEU A 7 18.10 -20.14 -26.09
N LEU A 8 17.73 -19.57 -27.24
CA LEU A 8 16.67 -18.56 -27.33
C LEU A 8 15.29 -19.18 -27.03
N LEU A 9 15.05 -20.41 -27.49
CA LEU A 9 13.81 -21.14 -27.21
C LEU A 9 13.70 -21.55 -25.74
N MET A 10 14.80 -22.01 -25.12
CA MET A 10 14.83 -22.30 -23.68
C MET A 10 14.60 -21.06 -22.82
N ALA A 11 15.17 -19.91 -23.19
CA ALA A 11 14.94 -18.65 -22.47
C ALA A 11 13.46 -18.20 -22.55
N LEU A 12 12.82 -18.35 -23.71
CA LEU A 12 11.40 -18.01 -23.87
C LEU A 12 10.47 -18.94 -23.06
N ILE A 13 10.79 -20.24 -23.00
CA ILE A 13 10.01 -21.19 -22.19
C ILE A 13 10.12 -20.87 -20.69
N LEU A 14 11.30 -20.48 -20.20
CA LEU A 14 11.49 -20.08 -18.80
C LEU A 14 10.73 -18.80 -18.45
N ILE A 15 10.67 -17.82 -19.35
CA ILE A 15 9.91 -16.58 -19.13
C ILE A 15 8.40 -16.87 -19.08
N GLN A 16 7.91 -17.78 -19.93
CA GLN A 16 6.49 -18.12 -19.97
C GLN A 16 6.02 -18.84 -18.69
N HIS A 17 6.84 -19.77 -18.16
CA HIS A 17 6.53 -20.45 -16.91
C HIS A 17 6.55 -19.53 -15.68
N HIS A 18 7.38 -18.49 -15.67
CA HIS A 18 7.38 -17.52 -14.57
C HIS A 18 6.17 -16.58 -14.57
N CYS A 19 5.58 -16.31 -15.74
CA CYS A 19 4.43 -15.42 -15.85
C CYS A 19 3.14 -16.09 -15.35
N GLU A 20 3.00 -17.41 -15.56
CA GLU A 20 1.82 -18.17 -15.15
C GLU A 20 1.74 -18.42 -13.63
N SER A 21 2.87 -18.29 -12.92
CA SER A 21 2.92 -18.46 -11.46
C SER A 21 2.49 -17.22 -10.66
N LEU A 22 2.17 -16.09 -11.32
CA LEU A 22 1.82 -14.81 -10.68
C LEU A 22 0.32 -14.49 -10.63
N GLN A 23 -0.56 -15.41 -11.05
CA GLN A 23 -2.02 -15.15 -11.09
C GLN A 23 -2.88 -15.79 -9.98
N LEU A 24 -2.31 -16.46 -8.97
CA LEU A 24 -3.08 -16.93 -7.81
C LEU A 24 -2.55 -16.35 -6.51
N THR A 25 -3.09 -15.20 -6.10
CA THR A 25 -3.47 -14.89 -4.71
C THR A 25 -4.14 -13.51 -4.67
N SER A 26 -5.40 -13.48 -5.14
CA SER A 26 -6.34 -12.41 -4.81
C SER A 26 -7.47 -13.00 -3.96
N GLU A 27 -7.18 -13.29 -2.70
CA GLU A 27 -8.21 -13.49 -1.68
C GLU A 27 -8.25 -12.25 -0.78
N CYS A 28 -9.38 -11.55 -0.88
CA CYS A 28 -9.76 -10.42 -0.04
C CYS A 28 -10.03 -10.91 1.38
N VAL A 29 -9.13 -10.63 2.33
CA VAL A 29 -9.41 -10.78 3.77
C VAL A 29 -10.32 -9.64 4.23
N GLY A 30 -11.59 -9.98 4.46
CA GLY A 30 -12.59 -9.10 5.05
C GLY A 30 -12.34 -8.87 6.54
N VAL A 31 -12.10 -7.61 6.91
CA VAL A 31 -12.05 -7.15 8.29
C VAL A 31 -13.48 -6.88 8.78
N LYS A 32 -13.96 -7.66 9.75
CA LYS A 32 -15.20 -7.34 10.50
C LYS A 32 -14.89 -6.35 11.61
N ALA A 33 -15.63 -5.24 11.59
CA ALA A 33 -15.66 -4.23 12.63
C ALA A 33 -16.44 -4.72 13.87
N SER A 34 -15.93 -4.34 15.04
CA SER A 34 -16.63 -4.38 16.34
C SER A 34 -17.29 -3.04 16.61
N HIS A 35 -18.56 -3.03 17.02
CA HIS A 35 -19.18 -2.12 18.02
C HIS A 35 -20.52 -2.78 18.47
N CYS A 36 -20.65 -3.23 19.72
CA CYS A 36 -21.11 -2.54 20.94
C CYS A 36 -22.66 -2.49 21.15
N LEU A 37 -23.12 -3.32 22.09
CA LEU A 37 -24.23 -3.17 23.07
C LEU A 37 -25.70 -2.99 22.61
N THR A 38 -26.59 -3.95 22.96
CA THR A 38 -27.57 -3.88 24.10
C THR A 38 -28.76 -4.87 23.95
N ARG A 39 -28.97 -5.70 24.99
CA ARG A 39 -30.19 -6.40 25.49
C ARG A 39 -31.26 -6.95 24.50
N ARG A 40 -31.52 -8.27 24.54
CA ARG A 40 -32.60 -8.93 25.32
C ARG A 40 -32.61 -10.46 25.12
N ILE A 41 -33.11 -11.12 26.16
CA ILE A 41 -33.30 -12.55 26.45
C ILE A 41 -34.05 -13.30 25.33
N ALA A 42 -33.54 -14.50 24.99
CA ALA A 42 -34.38 -15.66 24.65
C ALA A 42 -33.62 -16.96 24.97
N LEU A 43 -34.03 -17.61 26.06
CA LEU A 43 -33.84 -19.04 26.31
C LEU A 43 -34.54 -19.83 25.20
N ILE A 44 -33.93 -20.92 24.71
CA ILE A 44 -34.51 -22.28 24.66
C ILE A 44 -33.66 -23.20 23.75
N ARG A 45 -33.11 -24.22 24.42
CA ARG A 45 -32.88 -25.63 24.04
C ARG A 45 -32.52 -26.00 22.59
N GLY A 46 -31.40 -26.70 22.51
CA GLY A 46 -31.39 -28.06 21.95
C GLY A 46 -30.51 -28.23 20.72
N THR A 47 -29.32 -28.81 20.91
CA THR A 47 -29.00 -30.20 20.56
C THR A 47 -27.51 -30.44 20.75
N SER A 48 -27.16 -31.61 21.28
CA SER A 48 -25.80 -32.11 21.46
C SER A 48 -24.98 -31.97 20.18
N ALA A 49 -23.93 -31.17 20.22
CA ALA A 49 -22.81 -31.28 19.30
C ALA A 49 -21.64 -31.89 20.07
N THR A 50 -21.27 -33.10 19.65
CA THR A 50 -20.13 -33.88 20.09
C THR A 50 -18.84 -33.06 20.07
N VAL A 51 -18.11 -33.15 21.18
CA VAL A 51 -16.81 -32.53 21.40
C VAL A 51 -15.78 -33.20 20.48
N ALA A 52 -15.38 -32.53 19.41
CA ALA A 52 -14.12 -32.83 18.74
C ALA A 52 -13.04 -31.98 19.44
N ALA A 53 -12.29 -32.63 20.34
CA ALA A 53 -11.08 -32.06 20.89
C ALA A 53 -10.06 -31.92 19.75
N LEU A 54 -10.00 -30.74 19.15
CA LEU A 54 -8.87 -30.34 18.32
C LEU A 54 -7.68 -30.17 19.26
N THR A 55 -6.82 -31.18 19.28
CA THR A 55 -5.46 -31.08 19.78
C THR A 55 -4.77 -29.98 18.98
N LEU A 56 -4.68 -28.78 19.55
CA LEU A 56 -3.71 -27.78 19.12
C LEU A 56 -2.33 -28.38 19.38
N GLU A 57 -1.76 -28.99 18.36
CA GLU A 57 -0.32 -29.25 18.31
C GLU A 57 0.37 -27.88 18.41
N PRO A 58 1.28 -27.69 19.38
CA PRO A 58 2.10 -26.50 19.40
C PRO A 58 2.91 -26.49 18.10
N LEU A 59 2.70 -25.45 17.30
CA LEU A 59 3.50 -25.20 16.12
C LEU A 59 4.98 -25.26 16.55
N PRO A 60 5.79 -26.15 15.96
CA PRO A 60 7.22 -26.12 16.20
C PRO A 60 7.73 -24.72 15.86
N SER A 61 8.29 -24.04 16.86
CA SER A 61 9.11 -22.85 16.65
C SER A 61 10.32 -23.27 15.84
N PHE A 62 10.16 -23.32 14.52
CA PHE A 62 11.27 -23.43 13.59
C PHE A 62 11.99 -22.09 13.58
N SER A 63 12.97 -21.95 14.48
CA SER A 63 14.15 -21.13 14.24
C SER A 63 15.07 -21.87 13.25
N ALA A 64 14.54 -22.25 12.10
CA ALA A 64 15.37 -22.59 10.96
C ALA A 64 15.87 -21.24 10.43
N GLY A 65 17.18 -21.00 10.51
CA GLY A 65 17.78 -19.82 9.90
C GLY A 65 17.29 -19.74 8.46
N ILE A 66 16.56 -18.66 8.15
CA ILE A 66 16.18 -18.34 6.77
C ILE A 66 17.50 -18.36 5.99
N PRO A 67 17.58 -19.12 4.87
CA PRO A 67 18.80 -19.16 4.09
C PRO A 67 19.21 -17.73 3.74
N THR A 68 20.43 -17.34 4.11
CA THR A 68 20.93 -15.96 4.03
C THR A 68 20.81 -15.38 2.62
N SER A 69 20.88 -16.22 1.58
CA SER A 69 20.65 -15.86 0.18
C SER A 69 19.23 -15.33 -0.09
N GLU A 70 18.20 -15.91 0.52
CA GLU A 70 16.80 -15.51 0.31
C GLU A 70 16.52 -14.14 0.95
N ALA A 71 17.18 -13.85 2.07
CA ALA A 71 17.09 -12.55 2.73
C ALA A 71 17.69 -11.43 1.86
N ALA A 72 18.85 -11.68 1.24
CA ALA A 72 19.49 -10.72 0.34
C ALA A 72 18.62 -10.42 -0.89
N GLU A 73 18.04 -11.46 -1.50
CA GLU A 73 17.10 -11.31 -2.62
C GLU A 73 15.86 -10.50 -2.22
N THR A 74 15.35 -10.72 -1.02
CA THR A 74 14.20 -9.97 -0.48
C THR A 74 14.53 -8.48 -0.30
N LEU A 75 15.73 -8.14 0.15
CA LEU A 75 16.18 -6.75 0.27
C LEU A 75 16.34 -6.08 -1.10
N VAL A 76 16.88 -6.79 -2.10
CA VAL A 76 16.98 -6.31 -3.49
C VAL A 76 15.60 -6.06 -4.08
N ALA A 77 14.66 -7.00 -3.89
CA ALA A 77 13.28 -6.86 -4.35
C ALA A 77 12.57 -5.68 -3.66
N SER A 78 12.82 -5.49 -2.36
CA SER A 78 12.27 -4.37 -1.58
C SER A 78 12.80 -3.02 -2.07
N ARG A 79 14.09 -2.92 -2.40
CA ARG A 79 14.69 -1.74 -3.03
C ARG A 79 14.02 -1.42 -4.37
N GLN A 80 13.81 -2.43 -5.22
CA GLN A 80 13.14 -2.25 -6.52
C GLN A 80 11.68 -1.83 -6.36
N ALA A 81 10.95 -2.43 -5.41
CA ALA A 81 9.58 -2.06 -5.10
C ALA A 81 9.47 -0.60 -4.63
N LEU A 82 10.38 -0.16 -3.76
CA LEU A 82 10.44 1.23 -3.28
C LEU A 82 10.77 2.21 -4.41
N SER A 83 11.71 1.86 -5.30
CA SER A 83 12.01 2.64 -6.50
C SER A 83 10.80 2.74 -7.43
N SER A 84 10.08 1.64 -7.66
CA SER A 84 8.87 1.61 -8.51
C SER A 84 7.75 2.47 -7.93
N LEU A 85 7.58 2.44 -6.60
CA LEU A 85 6.63 3.29 -5.88
C LEU A 85 6.94 4.78 -6.09
N LEU A 86 8.22 5.18 -5.98
CA LEU A 86 8.65 6.57 -6.18
C LEU A 86 8.50 7.03 -7.63
N GLN A 87 8.77 6.16 -8.61
CA GLN A 87 8.54 6.45 -10.03
C GLN A 87 7.05 6.63 -10.37
N ASN A 88 6.17 5.92 -9.65
CA ASN A 88 4.72 5.98 -9.84
C ASN A 88 4.02 6.77 -8.74
N TRP A 89 4.73 7.69 -8.07
CA TRP A 89 4.25 8.38 -6.88
C TRP A 89 2.88 9.05 -7.09
N ASP A 90 2.75 9.85 -8.16
CA ASP A 90 1.51 10.59 -8.42
C ASP A 90 0.31 9.66 -8.61
N LYS A 91 0.50 8.57 -9.36
CA LYS A 91 -0.55 7.54 -9.57
C LYS A 91 -0.88 6.77 -8.30
N ALA A 92 0.09 6.59 -7.40
CA ALA A 92 -0.11 5.90 -6.13
C ALA A 92 -0.86 6.77 -5.11
N THR A 93 -0.67 8.10 -5.17
CA THR A 93 -1.29 9.07 -4.26
C THR A 93 -2.63 9.64 -4.74
N ILE A 94 -2.97 9.49 -6.02
CA ILE A 94 -4.23 9.99 -6.58
C ILE A 94 -5.18 8.82 -6.76
N ASP A 95 -6.31 8.83 -6.05
CA ASP A 95 -7.39 7.85 -6.23
C ASP A 95 -8.59 8.52 -6.91
N CYS A 96 -8.80 8.19 -8.17
CA CYS A 96 -9.93 8.66 -8.97
C CYS A 96 -11.06 7.61 -8.96
N SER A 97 -11.42 7.06 -7.79
CA SER A 97 -12.38 5.94 -7.70
C SER A 97 -13.84 6.39 -7.51
N VAL A 98 -14.11 7.68 -7.36
CA VAL A 98 -15.45 8.20 -7.06
C VAL A 98 -15.86 9.26 -8.09
N ALA A 99 -16.86 8.93 -8.91
CA ALA A 99 -17.67 9.93 -9.57
C ALA A 99 -18.51 10.60 -8.46
N ASP A 100 -18.07 11.76 -7.99
CA ASP A 100 -18.80 12.52 -6.98
C ASP A 100 -20.06 13.08 -7.65
N VAL A 101 -21.18 12.35 -7.51
CA VAL A 101 -22.46 12.79 -8.03
C VAL A 101 -22.92 13.94 -7.14
N SER A 102 -22.84 15.17 -7.66
CA SER A 102 -23.20 16.38 -6.92
C SER A 102 -24.54 16.20 -6.21
N ARG A 103 -24.57 16.42 -4.90
CA ARG A 103 -25.73 16.17 -4.04
C ARG A 103 -26.98 16.93 -4.47
N ASP A 104 -26.82 18.08 -5.13
CA ASP A 104 -27.90 18.87 -5.71
C ASP A 104 -28.67 18.11 -6.81
N LEU A 105 -27.98 17.20 -7.53
CA LEU A 105 -28.60 16.26 -8.46
C LEU A 105 -29.31 15.10 -7.75
N LEU A 106 -29.20 14.93 -6.44
CA LEU A 106 -29.90 13.87 -5.68
C LEU A 106 -31.10 14.41 -4.90
N GLU A 107 -31.34 15.72 -4.89
CA GLU A 107 -32.54 16.29 -4.29
C GLU A 107 -33.78 15.98 -5.14
N GLN A 108 -34.82 15.45 -4.49
CA GLN A 108 -35.98 14.76 -5.09
C GLN A 108 -36.80 15.55 -6.13
N LYS A 109 -36.55 16.86 -6.30
CA LYS A 109 -37.31 17.73 -7.20
C LYS A 109 -37.02 17.50 -8.69
N ASN A 110 -35.89 16.89 -9.05
CA ASN A 110 -35.47 16.70 -10.44
C ASN A 110 -35.48 15.23 -10.89
N LYS A 111 -36.27 14.35 -10.25
CA LYS A 111 -36.23 12.90 -10.53
C LYS A 111 -36.50 12.55 -12.01
N GLU A 112 -37.36 13.31 -12.68
CA GLU A 112 -37.68 13.12 -14.10
C GLU A 112 -36.55 13.64 -15.00
N GLU A 113 -35.96 14.79 -14.67
CA GLU A 113 -34.79 15.33 -15.38
C GLU A 113 -33.54 14.46 -15.18
N LEU A 114 -33.39 13.83 -14.02
CA LEU A 114 -32.34 12.85 -13.73
C LEU A 114 -32.55 11.56 -14.49
N LEU A 115 -33.78 11.12 -14.75
CA LEU A 115 -34.03 9.93 -15.55
C LEU A 115 -33.83 10.20 -17.05
N GLU A 116 -34.13 11.41 -17.53
CA GLU A 116 -33.78 11.83 -18.89
C GLU A 116 -32.27 12.02 -19.05
N LYS A 117 -31.61 12.77 -18.15
CA LYS A 117 -30.16 12.96 -18.16
C LYS A 117 -29.46 11.63 -17.94
N ALA A 118 -29.84 10.82 -16.96
CA ALA A 118 -29.24 9.50 -16.80
C ALA A 118 -29.55 8.57 -17.97
N LYS A 119 -30.52 8.82 -18.86
CA LYS A 119 -30.67 8.09 -20.13
C LYS A 119 -29.69 8.58 -21.20
N THR A 120 -29.41 9.88 -21.26
CA THR A 120 -28.36 10.46 -22.13
C THR A 120 -26.94 10.25 -21.59
N PHE A 121 -26.78 10.09 -20.28
CA PHE A 121 -25.53 9.84 -19.55
C PHE A 121 -25.39 8.37 -19.11
N ALA A 122 -26.32 7.47 -19.48
CA ALA A 122 -26.46 6.15 -18.85
C ALA A 122 -25.25 5.23 -19.02
N LEU A 123 -24.46 5.41 -20.08
CA LEU A 123 -23.41 4.46 -20.44
C LEU A 123 -22.28 5.18 -21.20
N PHE A 124 -21.22 5.60 -20.49
CA PHE A 124 -19.84 5.65 -21.01
C PHE A 124 -19.48 6.60 -22.17
N ASP A 125 -19.61 7.91 -22.04
CA ASP A 125 -18.46 8.73 -22.45
C ASP A 125 -17.49 8.70 -21.26
N LYS A 126 -16.53 7.76 -21.29
CA LYS A 126 -15.43 7.69 -20.32
C LYS A 126 -14.72 9.04 -20.16
N ASP A 127 -14.83 9.88 -21.18
CA ASP A 127 -14.19 11.20 -21.27
C ASP A 127 -15.05 12.33 -20.66
N ALA A 128 -16.35 12.12 -20.43
CA ALA A 128 -17.26 13.15 -19.88
C ALA A 128 -17.66 12.90 -18.42
N ALA A 129 -17.31 11.74 -17.84
CA ALA A 129 -17.48 11.50 -16.41
C ALA A 129 -16.52 12.42 -15.65
N VAL A 130 -17.08 13.39 -14.91
CA VAL A 130 -16.31 14.22 -13.98
C VAL A 130 -15.82 13.33 -12.84
N MET A 131 -14.65 12.70 -13.04
CA MET A 131 -13.99 11.93 -12.01
C MET A 131 -13.43 12.91 -10.99
N SER A 132 -13.94 12.88 -9.77
CA SER A 132 -13.34 13.60 -8.66
C SER A 132 -12.13 12.79 -8.21
N CYS A 133 -10.95 13.22 -8.61
CA CYS A 133 -9.70 12.64 -8.13
C CYS A 133 -9.40 13.22 -6.75
N LYS A 134 -9.35 12.36 -5.75
CA LYS A 134 -8.91 12.73 -4.41
C LYS A 134 -7.48 12.25 -4.19
N GLU A 135 -6.65 13.10 -3.57
CA GLU A 135 -5.37 12.63 -3.06
C GLU A 135 -5.63 11.72 -1.85
N ASP A 136 -5.31 10.43 -1.97
CA ASP A 136 -5.38 9.45 -0.89
C ASP A 136 -4.05 8.68 -0.81
N ASN A 137 -3.47 8.65 0.37
CA ASN A 137 -2.19 8.00 0.63
C ASN A 137 -2.34 6.55 1.16
N LYS A 138 -3.56 6.01 1.17
CA LYS A 138 -3.84 4.66 1.69
C LYS A 138 -3.03 3.57 0.99
N LYS A 139 -2.85 3.65 -0.34
CA LYS A 139 -2.05 2.69 -1.11
C LYS A 139 -0.59 2.72 -0.67
N VAL A 140 0.02 3.90 -0.64
CA VAL A 140 1.43 4.09 -0.21
C VAL A 140 1.61 3.62 1.24
N ARG A 141 0.71 3.94 2.16
CA ARG A 141 0.81 3.49 3.56
C ARG A 141 0.76 1.97 3.68
N GLY A 142 -0.05 1.31 2.86
CA GLY A 142 -0.06 -0.16 2.74
C GLY A 142 1.30 -0.70 2.31
N PHE A 143 1.96 -0.05 1.35
CA PHE A 143 3.32 -0.38 0.91
C PHE A 143 4.36 -0.15 2.02
N ILE A 144 4.36 1.02 2.67
CA ILE A 144 5.30 1.38 3.74
C ILE A 144 5.24 0.36 4.89
N THR A 145 4.03 -0.05 5.27
CA THR A 145 3.83 -1.00 6.38
C THR A 145 4.48 -2.36 6.10
N ARG A 146 4.45 -2.83 4.84
CA ARG A 146 5.09 -4.08 4.42
C ARG A 146 6.61 -3.97 4.37
N LEU A 147 7.14 -2.83 3.91
CA LEU A 147 8.58 -2.59 3.80
C LEU A 147 9.24 -2.25 5.14
N LYS A 148 8.47 -1.86 6.14
CA LYS A 148 9.00 -1.58 7.49
C LYS A 148 9.48 -2.87 8.19
N SER A 149 8.94 -4.03 7.86
CA SER A 149 9.24 -5.28 8.57
C SER A 149 10.49 -6.02 8.06
N LEU A 150 11.45 -5.32 7.44
CA LEU A 150 12.68 -5.92 6.87
C LEU A 150 13.81 -6.13 7.89
N ASP A 151 13.58 -5.85 9.18
CA ASP A 151 14.60 -5.96 10.23
C ASP A 151 15.18 -7.38 10.36
N LYS A 152 14.39 -8.42 10.01
CA LYS A 152 14.84 -9.81 10.09
C LYS A 152 15.80 -10.14 8.96
N GLU A 153 15.49 -9.66 7.77
CA GLU A 153 16.25 -9.81 6.55
C GLU A 153 17.59 -9.09 6.67
N PHE A 154 17.61 -7.86 7.18
CA PHE A 154 18.86 -7.15 7.48
C PHE A 154 19.76 -7.89 8.47
N LYS A 155 19.17 -8.50 9.51
CA LYS A 155 19.93 -9.32 10.48
C LYS A 155 20.48 -10.59 9.85
N ALA A 156 19.70 -11.25 8.99
CA ALA A 156 20.13 -12.46 8.29
C ALA A 156 21.28 -12.19 7.29
N CYS A 157 21.33 -10.98 6.72
CA CYS A 157 22.38 -10.62 5.77
C CYS A 157 23.71 -10.16 6.43
N ARG A 158 23.76 -10.03 7.77
CA ARG A 158 24.98 -9.65 8.49
C ARG A 158 26.17 -10.54 8.15
N ASP A 159 25.94 -11.87 8.13
CA ASP A 159 27.02 -12.84 7.94
C ASP A 159 27.62 -12.74 6.51
N LEU A 160 26.83 -12.31 5.52
CA LEU A 160 27.30 -12.08 4.14
C LEU A 160 28.24 -10.88 4.06
N VAL A 161 27.96 -9.81 4.81
CA VAL A 161 28.83 -8.63 4.89
C VAL A 161 30.16 -8.99 5.54
N GLU A 162 30.13 -9.80 6.60
CA GLU A 162 31.34 -10.28 7.29
C GLU A 162 32.19 -11.19 6.39
N GLU A 163 31.57 -12.11 5.64
CA GLU A 163 32.27 -13.00 4.70
C GLU A 163 32.98 -12.23 3.58
N LYS A 164 32.39 -11.12 3.11
CA LYS A 164 33.01 -10.22 2.11
C LYS A 164 34.09 -9.31 2.69
N GLY A 165 34.29 -9.31 4.01
CA GLY A 165 35.20 -8.38 4.69
C GLY A 165 34.73 -6.93 4.64
N GLY A 166 33.41 -6.71 4.57
CA GLY A 166 32.79 -5.40 4.60
C GLY A 166 32.80 -4.77 6.01
N ASP A 167 32.60 -3.46 6.06
CA ASP A 167 32.47 -2.73 7.32
C ASP A 167 31.07 -2.93 7.93
N LEU A 168 31.00 -3.76 8.99
CA LEU A 168 29.75 -4.06 9.69
C LEU A 168 29.15 -2.83 10.37
N ASP A 169 29.97 -1.90 10.88
CA ASP A 169 29.47 -0.72 11.58
C ASP A 169 28.77 0.23 10.60
N ALA A 170 29.38 0.45 9.42
CA ALA A 170 28.76 1.24 8.36
C ALA A 170 27.48 0.58 7.82
N TYR A 171 27.44 -0.75 7.69
CA TYR A 171 26.23 -1.48 7.29
C TYR A 171 25.08 -1.22 8.27
N PHE A 172 25.31 -1.40 9.58
CA PHE A 172 24.26 -1.15 10.58
C PHE A 172 23.86 0.33 10.66
N GLU A 173 24.78 1.27 10.41
CA GLU A 173 24.43 2.69 10.30
C GLU A 173 23.42 2.96 9.18
N TYR A 174 23.59 2.33 8.01
CA TYR A 174 22.61 2.45 6.91
C TYR A 174 21.27 1.77 7.22
N VAL A 175 21.30 0.61 7.89
CA VAL A 175 20.08 -0.08 8.33
C VAL A 175 19.28 0.78 9.33
N ASP A 176 19.95 1.41 10.29
CA ASP A 176 19.32 2.30 11.26
C ASP A 176 18.74 3.55 10.59
N LYS A 177 19.50 4.18 9.68
CA LYS A 177 19.00 5.31 8.89
C LYS A 177 17.80 4.94 8.03
N TYR A 178 17.79 3.75 7.43
CA TYR A 178 16.63 3.21 6.72
C TYR A 178 15.40 3.09 7.64
N SER A 179 15.56 2.50 8.83
CA SER A 179 14.48 2.30 9.79
C SER A 179 13.88 3.63 10.30
N VAL A 180 14.75 4.61 10.57
CA VAL A 180 14.35 5.99 10.94
C VAL A 180 13.58 6.64 9.79
N ALA A 181 14.11 6.60 8.57
CA ALA A 181 13.48 7.20 7.38
C ALA A 181 12.11 6.56 7.07
N MET A 182 11.99 5.23 7.16
CA MET A 182 10.73 4.52 6.98
C MET A 182 9.70 4.85 8.07
N SER A 183 10.14 5.03 9.31
CA SER A 183 9.26 5.45 10.40
C SER A 183 8.79 6.90 10.24
N ALA A 184 9.66 7.80 9.76
CA ALA A 184 9.33 9.17 9.42
C ALA A 184 8.32 9.22 8.25
N ALA A 185 8.58 8.48 7.16
CA ALA A 185 7.67 8.35 6.03
C ALA A 185 6.30 7.82 6.46
N ASN A 186 6.28 6.77 7.30
CA ASN A 186 5.03 6.25 7.85
C ASN A 186 4.26 7.34 8.59
N THR A 187 4.91 8.05 9.51
CA THR A 187 4.28 9.12 10.32
C THR A 187 3.75 10.26 9.45
N ALA A 188 4.51 10.71 8.46
CA ALA A 188 4.08 11.72 7.49
C ALA A 188 2.90 11.24 6.63
N SER A 189 2.87 9.96 6.25
CA SER A 189 1.74 9.40 5.49
C SER A 189 0.44 9.37 6.31
N TYR A 190 0.52 9.21 7.63
CA TYR A 190 -0.65 9.28 8.52
C TYR A 190 -1.23 10.70 8.61
N SER A 191 -0.39 11.73 8.66
CA SER A 191 -0.86 13.11 8.75
C SER A 191 -1.57 13.58 7.47
N MET A 192 -1.20 13.03 6.31
CA MET A 192 -1.90 13.27 5.04
C MET A 192 -3.32 12.71 5.00
N SER A 193 -3.58 11.59 5.68
CA SER A 193 -4.89 10.93 5.66
C SER A 193 -5.91 11.63 6.56
N MET A 194 -5.48 12.50 7.47
CA MET A 194 -6.38 13.27 8.31
C MET A 194 -6.77 14.55 7.59
N ASP A 195 -7.92 14.53 6.92
CA ASP A 195 -8.56 15.69 6.29
C ASP A 195 -9.02 16.72 7.33
N PHE A 196 -8.06 17.38 7.99
CA PHE A 196 -8.32 18.58 8.81
C PHE A 196 -8.78 19.77 7.96
N ALA A 197 -8.78 19.65 6.63
CA ALA A 197 -9.39 20.61 5.72
C ALA A 197 -10.88 20.90 6.07
N SER A 198 -11.57 19.94 6.69
CA SER A 198 -12.96 20.12 7.15
C SER A 198 -13.11 20.92 8.46
N VAL A 199 -12.04 21.08 9.24
CA VAL A 199 -12.09 21.80 10.54
C VAL A 199 -11.75 23.28 10.37
N ASN A 200 -11.05 23.66 9.30
CA ASN A 200 -10.70 25.06 9.03
C ASN A 200 -11.73 25.81 8.14
N SER A 201 -12.84 25.17 7.78
CA SER A 201 -13.96 25.81 7.06
C SER A 201 -14.95 26.54 7.98
N GLN A 202 -14.79 26.45 9.31
CA GLN A 202 -15.64 27.16 10.29
C GLN A 202 -15.11 28.57 10.62
N LYS A 203 -15.10 29.47 9.63
CA LYS A 203 -15.23 30.96 9.71
C LYS A 203 -14.44 31.63 8.58
N MET A 204 -15.04 31.70 7.40
CA MET A 204 -14.88 32.88 6.53
C MET A 204 -16.24 33.25 5.97
N ASP A 205 -17.05 33.84 6.84
CA ASP A 205 -18.15 34.70 6.40
C ASP A 205 -17.51 36.03 5.97
N ASN A 206 -17.06 36.10 4.71
CA ASN A 206 -16.88 37.37 4.03
C ASN A 206 -17.11 37.16 2.53
N SER A 207 -18.29 37.62 2.14
CA SER A 207 -18.84 37.62 0.80
C SER A 207 -18.03 38.53 -0.13
N LYS A 208 -17.88 38.10 -1.40
CA LYS A 208 -17.30 38.80 -2.57
C LYS A 208 -15.81 38.54 -2.86
N ASN A 209 -15.48 37.32 -3.27
CA ASN A 209 -14.70 37.03 -4.49
C ASN A 209 -14.56 35.51 -4.63
N ARG A 210 -15.26 34.94 -5.62
CA ARG A 210 -15.25 33.51 -5.95
C ARG A 210 -14.22 33.29 -7.05
N GLU A 211 -12.96 33.54 -6.75
CA GLU A 211 -11.83 33.07 -7.56
C GLU A 211 -11.37 31.73 -7.00
N GLU A 212 -11.40 30.72 -7.87
CA GLU A 212 -10.68 29.44 -7.84
C GLU A 212 -9.96 29.12 -6.51
N GLN A 213 -10.66 28.41 -5.61
CA GLN A 213 -10.03 27.80 -4.45
C GLN A 213 -9.11 26.67 -4.91
N VAL A 214 -7.84 27.02 -5.17
CA VAL A 214 -6.76 26.04 -5.31
C VAL A 214 -6.57 25.38 -3.94
N LEU A 215 -6.88 24.09 -3.86
CA LEU A 215 -6.66 23.22 -2.69
C LEU A 215 -5.15 23.08 -2.40
N THR A 216 -4.53 24.09 -1.77
CA THR A 216 -3.09 24.11 -1.45
C THR A 216 -2.76 23.58 -0.04
N GLY A 217 -3.73 23.04 0.70
CA GLY A 217 -3.57 22.70 2.12
C GLY A 217 -2.81 21.41 2.47
N GLY A 218 -2.46 20.55 1.50
CA GLY A 218 -1.90 19.21 1.76
C GLY A 218 -0.46 18.96 1.31
N GLY A 219 0.15 19.89 0.57
CA GLY A 219 1.41 19.64 -0.16
C GLY A 219 2.60 19.27 0.74
N GLY A 220 2.78 19.96 1.87
CA GLY A 220 3.96 19.77 2.71
C GLY A 220 4.10 18.36 3.30
N ALA A 221 3.00 17.70 3.64
CA ALA A 221 3.05 16.33 4.17
C ALA A 221 3.33 15.28 3.07
N LYS A 222 2.84 15.53 1.83
CA LYS A 222 3.14 14.72 0.65
C LYS A 222 4.63 14.77 0.32
N ASP A 223 5.19 15.96 0.26
CA ASP A 223 6.59 16.18 -0.06
C ASP A 223 7.51 15.62 1.03
N ALA A 224 7.15 15.80 2.31
CA ALA A 224 7.88 15.22 3.44
C ALA A 224 7.87 13.68 3.42
N THR A 225 6.74 13.06 3.07
CA THR A 225 6.64 11.60 2.94
C THR A 225 7.52 11.11 1.79
N LYS A 226 7.46 11.76 0.64
CA LYS A 226 8.27 11.42 -0.54
C LYS A 226 9.76 11.54 -0.24
N LEU A 227 10.19 12.64 0.36
CA LEU A 227 11.58 12.88 0.74
C LEU A 227 12.10 11.80 1.70
N SER A 228 11.29 11.41 2.69
CA SER A 228 11.66 10.35 3.64
C SER A 228 11.79 8.98 2.95
N LEU A 229 10.98 8.70 1.93
CA LEU A 229 11.09 7.48 1.14
C LEU A 229 12.30 7.49 0.20
N GLU A 230 12.67 8.64 -0.36
CA GLU A 230 13.90 8.80 -1.15
C GLU A 230 15.14 8.55 -0.29
N GLN A 231 15.15 9.08 0.94
CA GLN A 231 16.21 8.78 1.92
C GLN A 231 16.24 7.30 2.30
N ALA A 232 15.07 6.67 2.50
CA ALA A 232 15.02 5.23 2.75
C ALA A 232 15.58 4.43 1.55
N LEU A 233 15.27 4.84 0.31
CA LEU A 233 15.78 4.21 -0.91
C LEU A 233 17.31 4.32 -1.03
N ASP A 234 17.88 5.49 -0.72
CA ASP A 234 19.33 5.69 -0.72
C ASP A 234 20.01 4.77 0.31
N ASN A 235 19.49 4.74 1.54
CA ASN A 235 20.07 3.93 2.62
C ASN A 235 19.98 2.42 2.35
N ILE A 236 18.83 1.91 1.87
CA ILE A 236 18.72 0.48 1.51
C ILE A 236 19.60 0.13 0.31
N SER A 237 19.79 1.06 -0.63
CA SER A 237 20.68 0.83 -1.78
C SER A 237 22.13 0.66 -1.33
N LYS A 238 22.61 1.54 -0.44
CA LYS A 238 23.95 1.44 0.15
C LYS A 238 24.12 0.17 0.98
N ALA A 239 23.13 -0.19 1.80
CA ALA A 239 23.17 -1.44 2.56
C ALA A 239 23.25 -2.67 1.64
N VAL A 240 22.48 -2.69 0.54
CA VAL A 240 22.49 -3.79 -0.45
C VAL A 240 23.79 -3.86 -1.24
N GLU A 241 24.47 -2.74 -1.49
CA GLU A 241 25.79 -2.73 -2.15
C GLU A 241 26.90 -3.35 -1.30
N MET A 242 26.71 -3.41 0.02
CA MET A 242 27.64 -4.04 0.96
C MET A 242 27.40 -5.55 1.14
N LEU A 243 26.25 -6.06 0.68
CA LEU A 243 25.91 -7.48 0.69
C LEU A 243 26.64 -8.25 -0.39
#